data_AF-A0A934F2J5-F1
#
_entry.id   AF-A0A934F2J5-F1
#
_cell.length_a   1.000
_cell.length_b   1.000
_cell.length_c   1.000
_cell.angle_alpha   90.00
_cell.angle_beta   90.00
_cell.angle_gamma   90.00
#
_symmetry.space_group_name_H-M   'P 1'
#
loop_
_entity.id
_entity.type
_entity.pdbx_description
1 polymer ?
#
loop_
_entity_poly.entity_id
_entity_poly.type
_entity_poly.pdbx_seq_one_letter_code
_entity_poly.pdbx_strand_id
1 'polypeptide(L)'
;MSELYAPPFGLAYWAGVALLLFARGLDFLSTWIATPSLLLEANPIARRLGWQGGIAVNLLVCLVAAMIPFVAVLISVTSVLVAARNFQAAWVSRTMGEYEFREHLEEQFGRADKRLVLGCVWAQGLLYSAVGVAVVALTNDLMAQAVGGGIVGFGVAIAVHSIHYYRRARHVLSDKERVSQFSEPR
;
A
#
# COMPACT_ATOMS: atom_id res chain seq x y z
N MET A 1 24.00 -2.31 -21.70
CA MET A 1 22.79 -1.60 -22.19
C MET A 1 21.54 -2.48 -22.28
N SER A 2 21.65 -3.82 -22.27
CA SER A 2 20.50 -4.74 -22.34
C SER A 2 19.66 -4.84 -21.04
N GLU A 3 20.17 -4.43 -19.88
CA GLU A 3 19.45 -4.56 -18.61
C GLU A 3 18.50 -3.39 -18.30
N LEU A 4 18.70 -2.24 -18.94
CA LEU A 4 17.92 -1.04 -18.65
C LEU A 4 16.62 -0.97 -19.48
N TYR A 5 16.61 -1.61 -20.65
CA TYR A 5 15.49 -1.57 -21.58
C TYR A 5 15.19 -2.96 -22.13
N ALA A 6 13.95 -3.40 -21.96
CA ALA A 6 13.43 -4.60 -22.60
C ALA A 6 12.66 -4.19 -23.86
N PRO A 7 13.10 -4.61 -25.05
CA PRO A 7 12.35 -4.32 -26.26
C PRO A 7 10.95 -4.92 -26.15
N PRO A 8 9.91 -4.19 -26.59
CA PRO A 8 8.55 -4.69 -26.53
C PRO A 8 8.46 -6.03 -27.27
N PHE A 9 7.67 -6.94 -26.72
CA PHE A 9 7.46 -8.31 -27.23
C PHE A 9 8.65 -9.27 -27.12
N GLY A 10 9.78 -8.87 -26.53
CA GLY A 10 10.88 -9.78 -26.19
C GLY A 10 10.59 -10.66 -24.98
N LEU A 11 11.41 -11.71 -24.77
CA LEU A 11 11.26 -12.61 -23.61
C LEU A 11 11.34 -11.85 -22.27
N ALA A 12 12.31 -10.95 -22.12
CA ALA A 12 12.48 -10.14 -20.92
C ALA A 12 11.26 -9.24 -20.65
N TYR A 13 10.67 -8.68 -21.72
CA TYR A 13 9.44 -7.88 -21.61
C TYR A 13 8.27 -8.74 -21.12
N TRP A 14 8.03 -9.90 -21.72
CA TRP A 14 6.94 -10.79 -21.29
C TRP A 14 7.14 -11.36 -19.89
N ALA A 15 8.37 -11.66 -19.50
CA ALA A 15 8.71 -12.02 -18.13
C ALA A 15 8.40 -10.86 -17.15
N GLY A 16 8.75 -9.63 -17.52
CA GLY A 16 8.41 -8.43 -16.75
C GLY A 16 6.90 -8.20 -16.65
N VAL A 17 6.15 -8.35 -17.75
CA VAL A 17 4.67 -8.28 -17.76
C VAL A 17 4.08 -9.34 -16.84
N ALA A 18 4.52 -10.59 -16.94
CA ALA A 18 4.02 -11.68 -16.11
C ALA A 18 4.30 -11.43 -14.62
N LEU A 19 5.52 -10.98 -14.28
CA LEU A 19 5.92 -10.62 -12.92
C LEU A 19 5.06 -9.48 -12.37
N LEU A 20 4.86 -8.42 -13.16
CA LEU A 20 4.05 -7.27 -12.77
C LEU A 20 2.58 -7.63 -12.63
N LEU A 21 2.00 -8.41 -13.55
CA LEU A 21 0.62 -8.89 -13.45
C LEU A 21 0.41 -9.75 -12.21
N PHE A 22 1.37 -10.61 -11.89
CA PHE A 22 1.33 -11.39 -10.66
C PHE A 22 1.38 -10.48 -9.42
N ALA A 23 2.37 -9.59 -9.34
CA ALA A 23 2.57 -8.73 -8.17
C ALA A 23 1.44 -7.71 -7.97
N ARG A 24 1.02 -7.01 -9.04
CA ARG A 24 -0.12 -6.09 -9.01
C ARG A 24 -1.45 -6.81 -8.82
N GLY A 25 -1.58 -8.02 -9.37
CA GLY A 25 -2.74 -8.88 -9.17
C GLY A 25 -2.91 -9.29 -7.71
N LEU A 26 -1.82 -9.67 -7.03
CA LEU A 26 -1.83 -9.93 -5.59
C LEU A 26 -2.17 -8.70 -4.76
N ASP A 27 -1.63 -7.53 -5.13
CA ASP A 27 -1.98 -6.27 -4.47
C ASP A 27 -3.48 -5.99 -4.60
N PHE A 28 -4.04 -6.08 -5.81
CA PHE A 28 -5.48 -5.94 -6.05
C PHE A 28 -6.32 -6.96 -5.29
N LEU A 29 -5.92 -8.23 -5.33
CA LEU A 29 -6.62 -9.31 -4.64
C LEU A 29 -6.61 -9.07 -3.12
N SER A 30 -5.47 -8.67 -2.56
CA SER A 30 -5.33 -8.39 -1.13
C SER A 30 -6.24 -7.23 -0.69
N THR A 31 -6.33 -6.17 -1.49
CA THR A 31 -7.22 -5.04 -1.24
C THR A 31 -8.68 -5.44 -1.40
N TRP A 32 -9.01 -6.26 -2.40
CA TRP A 32 -10.39 -6.72 -2.60
C TRP A 32 -10.88 -7.61 -1.45
N ILE A 33 -10.01 -8.47 -0.91
CA ILE A 33 -10.33 -9.28 0.26
C ILE A 33 -10.46 -8.38 1.51
N ALA A 34 -9.59 -7.37 1.65
CA ALA A 34 -9.62 -6.47 2.79
C ALA A 34 -10.80 -5.48 2.78
N THR A 35 -11.17 -4.95 1.61
CA THR A 35 -12.17 -3.87 1.46
C THR A 35 -12.90 -3.94 0.10
N PRO A 36 -13.80 -4.92 -0.11
CA PRO A 36 -14.51 -5.07 -1.39
C PRO A 36 -15.33 -3.84 -1.79
N SER A 37 -15.86 -3.07 -0.82
CA SER A 37 -16.61 -1.83 -1.06
C SER A 37 -15.72 -0.58 -1.15
N LEU A 38 -14.39 -0.73 -1.01
CA LEU A 38 -13.41 0.36 -0.96
C LEU A 38 -13.68 1.38 0.16
N LEU A 39 -14.39 0.98 1.23
CA LEU A 39 -14.71 1.86 2.36
C LEU A 39 -13.46 2.20 3.19
N LEU A 40 -12.57 1.21 3.33
CA LEU A 40 -11.31 1.30 4.07
C LEU A 40 -10.16 1.84 3.21
N GLU A 41 -10.36 1.93 1.89
CA GLU A 41 -9.37 2.50 0.98
C GLU A 41 -9.08 3.97 1.34
N ALA A 42 -7.81 4.27 1.61
CA ALA A 42 -7.38 5.59 2.03
C ALA A 42 -7.24 6.54 0.83
N ASN A 43 -6.97 6.01 -0.35
CA ASN A 43 -6.75 6.81 -1.55
C ASN A 43 -8.09 7.28 -2.17
N PRO A 44 -8.39 8.60 -2.15
CA PRO A 44 -9.64 9.11 -2.69
C PRO A 44 -9.75 8.95 -4.21
N ILE A 45 -8.62 8.88 -4.92
CA ILE A 45 -8.60 8.65 -6.37
C ILE A 45 -9.01 7.21 -6.65
N ALA A 46 -8.42 6.24 -5.95
CA ALA A 46 -8.77 4.82 -6.11
C ALA A 46 -10.26 4.57 -5.82
N ARG A 47 -10.80 5.20 -4.77
CA ARG A 47 -12.23 5.09 -4.43
C ARG A 47 -13.16 5.66 -5.50
N ARG A 48 -12.78 6.76 -6.18
CA ARG A 48 -13.57 7.36 -7.27
C ARG A 48 -13.50 6.56 -8.55
N LEU A 49 -12.34 6.01 -8.84
CA LEU A 49 -12.04 5.28 -10.06
C LEU A 49 -12.66 3.87 -10.03
N GLY A 50 -12.84 3.31 -8.82
CA GLY A 50 -13.45 2.01 -8.59
C GLY A 50 -12.62 0.84 -9.14
N TRP A 51 -13.16 -0.37 -9.01
CA TRP A 51 -12.46 -1.58 -9.42
C TRP A 51 -12.19 -1.64 -10.93
N GLN A 52 -13.16 -1.25 -11.76
CA GLN A 52 -13.02 -1.30 -13.22
C GLN A 52 -11.92 -0.37 -13.73
N GLY A 53 -11.91 0.88 -13.28
CA GLY A 53 -10.82 1.80 -13.59
C GLY A 53 -9.50 1.30 -13.03
N GLY A 54 -9.51 0.73 -11.82
CA GLY A 54 -8.30 0.26 -11.15
C GLY A 54 -7.62 -0.83 -11.94
N ILE A 55 -8.39 -1.79 -12.45
CA ILE A 55 -7.91 -2.86 -13.34
C ILE A 55 -7.32 -2.27 -14.61
N ALA A 56 -8.03 -1.34 -15.29
CA ALA A 56 -7.53 -0.73 -16.52
C ALA A 56 -6.20 0.01 -16.33
N VAL A 57 -6.07 0.81 -15.27
CA VAL A 57 -4.82 1.51 -14.94
C VAL A 57 -3.70 0.53 -14.62
N ASN A 58 -3.99 -0.57 -13.90
CA ASN A 58 -2.96 -1.55 -13.54
C ASN A 58 -2.49 -2.35 -14.74
N LEU A 59 -3.40 -2.72 -15.66
CA LEU A 59 -3.00 -3.34 -16.92
C LEU A 59 -2.07 -2.42 -17.72
N LEU A 60 -2.40 -1.13 -17.83
CA LEU A 60 -1.55 -0.15 -18.50
C LEU A 60 -0.18 -0.04 -17.83
N VAL A 61 -0.14 0.08 -16.50
CA VAL A 61 1.11 0.12 -15.73
C VAL A 61 1.94 -1.13 -15.95
N CYS A 62 1.33 -2.33 -15.95
CA CYS A 62 2.05 -3.58 -16.18
C CYS A 62 2.69 -3.63 -17.58
N LEU A 63 1.98 -3.16 -18.61
CA LEU A 63 2.49 -3.15 -19.99
C LEU A 63 3.61 -2.11 -20.17
N VAL A 64 3.45 -0.91 -19.62
CA VAL A 64 4.43 0.17 -19.79
C VAL A 64 5.67 -0.06 -18.93
N ALA A 65 5.50 -0.42 -17.65
CA ALA A 65 6.62 -0.61 -16.73
C ALA A 65 7.50 -1.81 -17.11
N ALA A 66 6.94 -2.84 -17.77
CA ALA A 66 7.71 -3.99 -18.26
C ALA A 66 8.76 -3.63 -19.32
N MET A 67 8.67 -2.47 -19.96
CA MET A 67 9.69 -1.98 -20.89
C MET A 67 11.02 -1.63 -20.19
N ILE A 68 10.99 -1.45 -18.87
CA ILE A 68 12.15 -1.10 -18.05
C ILE A 68 12.27 -2.15 -16.93
N PRO A 69 13.09 -3.21 -17.10
CA PRO A 69 13.19 -4.32 -16.15
C PRO A 69 13.43 -3.87 -14.70
N PHE A 70 14.27 -2.87 -14.51
CA PHE A 70 14.51 -2.25 -13.21
C PHE A 70 13.21 -1.77 -12.55
N VAL A 71 12.37 -1.03 -13.29
CA VAL A 71 11.09 -0.51 -12.79
C VAL A 71 10.10 -1.65 -12.56
N ALA A 72 10.09 -2.66 -13.43
CA ALA A 72 9.24 -3.83 -13.28
C ALA A 72 9.52 -4.59 -11.97
N VAL A 73 10.79 -4.83 -11.64
CA VAL A 73 11.21 -5.48 -10.39
C VAL A 73 10.89 -4.60 -9.19
N LEU A 74 11.22 -3.30 -9.24
CA LEU A 74 10.96 -2.35 -8.16
C LEU A 74 9.48 -2.28 -7.79
N ILE A 75 8.59 -2.13 -8.78
CA ILE A 75 7.14 -2.09 -8.58
C ILE A 75 6.64 -3.44 -8.05
N SER A 76 7.16 -4.54 -8.58
CA SER A 76 6.74 -5.88 -8.16
C SER A 76 7.08 -6.17 -6.70
N VAL A 77 8.30 -5.86 -6.26
CA VAL A 77 8.72 -6.03 -4.85
C VAL A 77 7.86 -5.16 -3.94
N THR A 78 7.68 -3.89 -4.28
CA THR A 78 6.81 -2.98 -3.52
C THR A 78 5.40 -3.56 -3.39
N SER A 79 4.82 -4.01 -4.50
CA SER A 79 3.43 -4.49 -4.56
C SER A 79 3.23 -5.78 -3.78
N VAL A 80 4.16 -6.73 -3.85
CA VAL A 80 4.08 -7.98 -3.07
C VAL A 80 4.18 -7.72 -1.57
N LEU A 81 5.03 -6.78 -1.14
CA LEU A 81 5.14 -6.41 0.28
C LEU A 81 3.89 -5.70 0.79
N VAL A 82 3.30 -4.80 -0.01
CA VAL A 82 1.99 -4.20 0.29
C VAL A 82 0.92 -5.28 0.39
N ALA A 83 0.86 -6.19 -0.59
CA ALA A 83 -0.11 -7.28 -0.60
C ALA A 83 0.01 -8.18 0.63
N ALA A 84 1.23 -8.56 1.01
CA ALA A 84 1.49 -9.35 2.21
C ALA A 84 0.98 -8.65 3.48
N ARG A 85 1.26 -7.34 3.62
CA ARG A 85 0.75 -6.54 4.74
C ARG A 85 -0.77 -6.44 4.73
N ASN A 86 -1.40 -6.31 3.56
CA ASN A 86 -2.85 -6.30 3.44
C ASN A 86 -3.45 -7.64 3.88
N PHE A 87 -2.90 -8.77 3.43
CA PHE A 87 -3.36 -10.10 3.83
C PHE A 87 -3.30 -10.34 5.35
N GLN A 88 -2.31 -9.77 6.05
CA GLN A 88 -2.22 -9.87 7.52
C GLN A 88 -3.45 -9.32 8.23
N ALA A 89 -4.07 -8.26 7.71
CA ALA A 89 -5.25 -7.62 8.28
C ALA A 89 -6.57 -7.99 7.58
N ALA A 90 -6.50 -8.50 6.34
CA ALA A 90 -7.66 -8.73 5.48
C ALA A 90 -8.66 -9.70 6.11
N TRP A 91 -8.19 -10.76 6.76
CA TRP A 91 -9.07 -11.74 7.40
C TRP A 91 -9.87 -11.12 8.55
N VAL A 92 -9.27 -10.22 9.35
CA VAL A 92 -9.96 -9.52 10.46
C VAL A 92 -11.02 -8.57 9.92
N SER A 93 -10.65 -7.78 8.91
CA SER A 93 -11.61 -6.88 8.24
C SER A 93 -12.80 -7.68 7.68
N ARG A 94 -12.51 -8.85 7.09
CA ARG A 94 -13.53 -9.69 6.47
C ARG A 94 -14.48 -10.35 7.47
N THR A 95 -13.96 -10.79 8.63
CA THR A 95 -14.78 -11.43 9.66
C THR A 95 -15.63 -10.43 10.45
N MET A 96 -15.15 -9.20 10.64
CA MET A 96 -15.89 -8.15 11.34
C MET A 96 -16.92 -7.44 10.44
N GLY A 97 -16.62 -7.30 9.15
CA GLY A 97 -17.33 -6.36 8.27
C GLY A 97 -16.58 -5.03 8.18
N GLU A 98 -16.61 -4.38 7.01
CA GLU A 98 -15.78 -3.20 6.77
C GLU A 98 -16.16 -1.99 7.64
N TYR A 99 -17.46 -1.83 7.95
CA TYR A 99 -17.93 -0.70 8.75
C TYR A 99 -17.54 -0.86 10.21
N GLU A 100 -17.81 -2.04 10.77
CA GLU A 100 -17.50 -2.43 12.14
C GLU A 100 -15.99 -2.45 12.37
N PHE A 101 -15.22 -2.94 11.40
CA PHE A 101 -13.76 -2.89 11.46
C PHE A 101 -13.24 -1.45 11.49
N ARG A 102 -13.82 -0.56 10.68
CA ARG A 102 -13.46 0.86 10.69
C ARG A 102 -13.77 1.52 12.02
N GLU A 103 -14.98 1.32 12.53
CA GLU A 103 -15.42 1.88 13.82
C GLU A 103 -14.56 1.34 14.97
N HIS A 104 -14.28 0.04 14.98
CA HIS A 104 -13.39 -0.59 15.95
C HIS A 104 -12.00 0.04 15.92
N LEU A 105 -11.41 0.22 14.73
CA LEU A 105 -10.12 0.89 14.61
C LEU A 105 -10.19 2.34 15.10
N GLU A 106 -11.22 3.10 14.73
CA GLU A 106 -11.39 4.49 15.20
C GLU A 106 -11.46 4.57 16.73
N GLU A 107 -12.16 3.65 17.38
CA GLU A 107 -12.21 3.55 18.85
C GLU A 107 -10.84 3.23 19.46
N GLN A 108 -10.12 2.24 18.91
CA GLN A 108 -8.79 1.88 19.41
C GLN A 108 -7.80 3.04 19.24
N PHE A 109 -7.85 3.73 18.11
CA PHE A 109 -7.03 4.92 17.86
C PHE A 109 -7.40 6.08 18.80
N GLY A 110 -8.67 6.20 19.19
CA GLY A 110 -9.12 7.18 20.19
C GLY A 110 -8.59 6.88 21.60
N ARG A 111 -8.41 5.59 21.94
CA ARG A 111 -7.90 5.15 23.25
C ARG A 111 -6.37 5.08 23.33
N ALA A 112 -5.69 4.81 22.22
CA ALA A 112 -4.25 4.62 22.19
C ALA A 112 -3.47 5.95 22.25
N ASP A 113 -2.29 5.94 22.89
CA ASP A 113 -1.37 7.09 22.81
C ASP A 113 -0.93 7.29 21.35
N LYS A 114 -1.22 8.48 20.82
CA LYS A 114 -0.89 8.88 19.44
C LYS A 114 0.60 8.74 19.14
N ARG A 115 1.47 9.00 20.11
CA ARG A 115 2.93 8.87 19.97
C ARG A 115 3.34 7.42 19.84
N LEU A 116 2.72 6.53 20.62
CA LEU A 116 2.96 5.09 20.54
C LEU A 116 2.56 4.56 19.15
N VAL A 117 1.35 4.88 18.69
CA VAL A 117 0.85 4.41 17.40
C VAL A 117 1.71 4.93 16.23
N LEU A 118 2.00 6.22 16.20
CA LEU A 118 2.88 6.80 15.18
C LEU A 118 4.29 6.22 15.28
N GLY A 119 4.84 6.08 16.49
CA GLY A 119 6.16 5.51 16.72
C GLY A 119 6.28 4.09 16.18
N CYS A 120 5.31 3.20 16.45
CA CYS A 120 5.30 1.83 15.94
C CYS A 120 5.23 1.79 14.41
N VAL A 121 4.36 2.60 13.81
CA VAL A 121 4.23 2.70 12.35
C VAL A 121 5.53 3.19 11.70
N TRP A 122 6.09 4.29 12.21
CA TRP A 122 7.32 4.86 11.65
C TRP A 122 8.49 3.92 11.83
N ALA A 123 8.61 3.28 13.00
CA ALA A 123 9.61 2.25 13.24
C ALA A 123 9.49 1.11 12.22
N GLN A 124 8.28 0.61 11.95
CA GLN A 124 8.06 -0.41 10.93
C GLN A 124 8.57 0.05 9.55
N GLY A 125 8.15 1.23 9.09
CA GLY A 125 8.57 1.77 7.78
C GLY A 125 10.09 2.00 7.68
N LEU A 126 10.71 2.51 8.75
CA LEU A 126 12.14 2.76 8.83
C LEU A 126 12.95 1.47 8.82
N LEU A 127 12.50 0.43 9.53
CA LEU A 127 13.19 -0.86 9.57
C LEU A 127 13.23 -1.52 8.17
N TYR A 128 12.10 -1.54 7.46
CA TYR A 128 12.09 -2.02 6.07
C TYR A 128 12.98 -1.14 5.18
N SER A 129 12.85 0.19 5.27
CA SER A 129 13.66 1.12 4.47
C SER A 129 15.15 0.95 4.70
N ALA A 130 15.59 0.73 5.95
CA ALA A 130 17.00 0.51 6.29
C ALA A 130 17.56 -0.74 5.60
N VAL A 131 16.79 -1.83 5.57
CA VAL A 131 17.17 -3.05 4.83
C VAL A 131 17.25 -2.77 3.33
N GLY A 132 16.26 -2.06 2.77
CA GLY A 132 16.27 -1.69 1.35
C GLY A 132 17.47 -0.82 0.96
N VAL A 133 17.79 0.18 1.79
CA VAL A 133 18.97 1.04 1.62
C VAL A 133 20.26 0.24 1.72
N ALA A 134 20.38 -0.69 2.67
CA ALA A 134 21.54 -1.55 2.79
C ALA A 134 21.72 -2.40 1.52
N VAL A 135 20.66 -2.99 0.96
CA VAL A 135 20.72 -3.73 -0.31
C VAL A 135 21.23 -2.85 -1.43
N VAL A 136 20.70 -1.62 -1.59
CA VAL A 136 21.12 -0.69 -2.64
C VAL A 136 22.59 -0.26 -2.47
N ALA A 137 23.02 0.04 -1.24
CA ALA A 137 24.34 0.56 -0.96
C ALA A 137 25.46 -0.49 -1.04
N LEU A 138 25.13 -1.77 -0.83
CA LEU A 138 26.12 -2.85 -0.75
C LEU A 138 26.27 -3.65 -2.05
N THR A 139 25.49 -3.33 -3.10
CA THR A 139 25.54 -4.06 -4.38
C THR A 139 25.74 -3.14 -5.58
N ASN A 140 26.47 -3.65 -6.58
CA ASN A 140 26.58 -3.03 -7.91
C ASN A 140 25.62 -3.66 -8.94
N ASP A 141 24.91 -4.72 -8.56
CA ASP A 141 23.95 -5.38 -9.45
C ASP A 141 22.66 -4.56 -9.56
N LEU A 142 22.28 -4.21 -10.79
CA LEU A 142 21.15 -3.32 -11.07
C LEU A 142 19.80 -3.92 -10.62
N MET A 143 19.64 -5.25 -10.72
CA MET A 143 18.41 -5.92 -10.30
C MET A 143 18.31 -6.01 -8.77
N ALA A 144 19.41 -6.26 -8.08
CA ALA A 144 19.46 -6.19 -6.63
C ALA A 144 19.16 -4.77 -6.12
N GLN A 145 19.64 -3.73 -6.82
CA GLN A 145 19.25 -2.34 -6.53
C GLN A 145 17.75 -2.09 -6.74
N ALA A 146 17.14 -2.68 -7.78
CA ALA A 146 15.69 -2.61 -7.99
C ALA A 146 14.91 -3.27 -6.83
N VAL A 147 15.38 -4.41 -6.34
CA VAL A 147 14.80 -5.08 -5.15
C VAL A 147 14.91 -4.19 -3.92
N GLY A 148 16.11 -3.68 -3.62
CA GLY A 148 16.33 -2.77 -2.50
C GLY A 148 15.48 -1.50 -2.60
N GLY A 149 15.40 -0.91 -3.79
CA GLY A 149 14.54 0.22 -4.10
C GLY A 149 13.04 -0.08 -3.89
N GLY A 150 12.58 -1.28 -4.24
CA GLY A 150 11.21 -1.71 -3.97
C GLY A 150 10.91 -1.88 -2.48
N ILE A 151 11.88 -2.36 -1.69
CA ILE A 151 11.76 -2.45 -0.23
C ILE A 151 11.67 -1.04 0.38
N VAL A 152 12.49 -0.10 -0.08
CA VAL A 152 12.37 1.32 0.33
C VAL A 152 11.02 1.89 -0.07
N GLY A 153 10.56 1.62 -1.30
CA GLY A 153 9.24 2.02 -1.79
C GLY A 153 8.11 1.53 -0.89
N PHE A 154 8.20 0.30 -0.40
CA PHE A 154 7.25 -0.23 0.58
C PHE A 154 7.30 0.52 1.93
N GLY A 155 8.49 0.83 2.44
CA GLY A 155 8.65 1.63 3.66
C GLY A 155 8.01 3.02 3.53
N VAL A 156 8.18 3.67 2.37
CA VAL A 156 7.50 4.93 2.03
C VAL A 156 5.99 4.76 1.96
N ALA A 157 5.51 3.67 1.36
CA ALA A 157 4.08 3.37 1.27
C ALA A 157 3.44 3.26 2.67
N ILE A 158 4.10 2.58 3.62
CA ILE A 158 3.65 2.52 5.03
C ILE A 158 3.52 3.94 5.61
N ALA A 159 4.56 4.77 5.48
CA ALA A 159 4.56 6.12 6.03
C ALA A 159 3.40 6.97 5.47
N VAL A 160 3.21 6.94 4.15
CA VAL A 160 2.13 7.68 3.48
C VAL A 160 0.75 7.20 3.94
N HIS A 161 0.51 5.89 3.92
CA HIS A 161 -0.79 5.33 4.30
C HIS A 161 -1.14 5.65 5.75
N SER A 162 -0.17 5.58 6.65
CA SER A 162 -0.41 5.87 8.05
C SER A 162 -0.64 7.34 8.34
N ILE A 163 -0.01 8.25 7.60
CA ILE A 163 -0.35 9.69 7.67
C ILE A 163 -1.79 9.91 7.23
N HIS A 164 -2.22 9.31 6.11
CA HIS A 164 -3.59 9.42 5.63
C HIS A 164 -4.60 8.86 6.63
N TYR A 165 -4.32 7.69 7.18
CA TYR A 165 -5.17 7.05 8.19
C TYR A 165 -5.29 7.91 9.45
N TYR A 166 -4.17 8.41 9.96
CA TYR A 166 -4.14 9.29 11.14
C TYR A 166 -4.91 10.60 10.92
N ARG A 167 -4.76 11.23 9.74
CA ARG A 167 -5.51 12.44 9.40
C ARG A 167 -7.01 12.17 9.37
N ARG A 168 -7.44 11.06 8.76
CA ARG A 168 -8.86 10.66 8.70
C ARG A 168 -9.44 10.42 10.08
N ALA A 169 -8.74 9.68 10.95
CA ALA A 169 -9.18 9.42 12.32
C ALA A 169 -9.34 10.71 13.15
N ARG A 170 -8.43 11.69 12.99
CA ARG A 170 -8.55 12.99 13.69
C ARG A 170 -9.79 13.79 13.29
N HIS A 171 -10.17 13.78 12.02
CA HIS A 171 -11.37 14.50 11.57
C HIS A 171 -12.64 13.91 12.19
N VAL A 172 -12.76 12.59 12.23
CA VAL A 172 -13.93 11.90 12.78
C VAL A 172 -14.07 12.13 14.29
N LEU A 173 -12.97 12.04 15.05
CA LEU A 173 -12.98 12.29 16.50
C LEU A 173 -13.39 13.73 16.83
N SER A 174 -12.86 14.72 16.10
CA SER A 174 -13.24 16.14 16.28
C SER A 174 -14.71 16.41 15.95
N ASP A 175 -15.32 15.65 15.04
CA ASP A 175 -16.73 15.78 14.72
C ASP A 175 -17.61 15.11 15.79
N LYS A 176 -17.23 13.94 16.32
CA LYS A 176 -17.94 13.28 17.43
C LYS A 176 -17.95 14.15 18.70
N GLU A 177 -16.81 14.75 19.06
CA GLU A 177 -16.71 15.67 20.21
C GLU A 177 -17.64 16.89 20.04
N ARG A 178 -17.69 17.46 18.83
CA ARG A 178 -18.61 18.56 18.52
C ARG A 178 -20.07 18.16 18.65
N VAL A 179 -20.47 17.01 18.10
CA VAL A 179 -21.87 16.54 18.19
C VAL A 179 -22.28 16.29 19.65
N SER A 180 -21.40 15.69 20.47
CA SER A 180 -21.69 15.47 21.90
C SER A 180 -21.93 16.76 22.67
N GLN A 181 -21.21 17.84 22.35
CA GLN A 181 -21.40 19.16 22.98
C GLN A 181 -22.76 19.81 22.64
N PHE A 182 -23.38 19.45 21.51
CA PHE A 182 -24.70 19.97 21.11
C PHE A 182 -25.87 19.09 21.57
N SER A 183 -25.61 17.87 22.03
CA SER A 183 -26.64 16.92 22.47
C SER A 183 -26.87 16.87 23.99
N GLU A 184 -26.12 17.64 24.79
CA GLU A 184 -26.44 17.80 26.21
C GLU A 184 -27.73 18.62 26.36
N PRO A 185 -28.82 18.04 26.92
CA PRO A 185 -30.02 18.81 27.23
C PRO A 185 -29.67 19.85 28.32
N ARG A 186 -29.97 21.12 28.04
CA ARG A 186 -29.92 22.20 29.03
C ARG A 186 -31.00 22.05 30.09
#